data_AF-A0A354ZB03-F1
#
_entry.id   AF-A0A354ZB03-F1
#
_cell.length_a   1.000
_cell.length_b   1.000
_cell.length_c   1.000
_cell.angle_alpha   90.00
_cell.angle_beta   90.00
_cell.angle_gamma   90.00
#
_symmetry.space_group_name_H-M   'P 1'
#
loop_
_entity.id
_entity.type
_entity.pdbx_description
1 polymer ?
#
loop_
_entity_poly.entity_id
_entity_poly.type
_entity_poly.pdbx_seq_one_letter_code
_entity_poly.pdbx_strand_id
1 'polypeptide(L)'
;LRDLHTLAWMARRIHGVPDLASLVPLGSLGEDEFESLEREFGTLARLRYGLHLVAGRAEERLLFDHQKALAQRLGLKDERRDRLA
;
A
#
# COMPACT_ATOMS: atom_id res chain seq x y z
N LEU A 1 1.05 -2.56 3.83
CA LEU A 1 2.43 -3.09 3.63
C LEU A 1 2.75 -4.25 4.56
N ARG A 2 2.62 -4.11 5.89
CA ARG A 2 2.84 -5.25 6.82
C ARG A 2 2.00 -6.47 6.45
N ASP A 3 0.71 -6.28 6.21
CA ASP A 3 -0.18 -7.40 5.91
C ASP A 3 0.17 -8.07 4.57
N LEU A 4 0.58 -7.29 3.57
CA LEU A 4 1.08 -7.83 2.29
C LEU A 4 2.37 -8.65 2.49
N HIS A 5 3.29 -8.20 3.34
CA HIS A 5 4.47 -9.00 3.69
C HIS A 5 4.09 -10.27 4.45
N THR A 6 3.11 -10.20 5.35
CA THR A 6 2.58 -11.37 6.07
C THR A 6 1.96 -12.37 5.09
N LEU A 7 1.18 -11.91 4.11
CA LEU A 7 0.61 -12.76 3.06
C LEU A 7 1.70 -13.44 2.24
N ALA A 8 2.73 -12.71 1.79
CA ALA A 8 3.85 -13.30 1.07
C ALA A 8 4.60 -14.35 1.91
N TRP A 9 4.77 -14.11 3.20
CA TRP A 9 5.38 -15.08 4.11
C TRP A 9 4.51 -16.32 4.31
N MET A 10 3.20 -16.15 4.47
CA MET A 10 2.24 -17.25 4.56
C MET A 10 2.24 -18.10 3.28
N ALA A 11 2.24 -17.46 2.11
CA ALA A 11 2.36 -18.12 0.81
C ALA A 11 3.59 -19.02 0.75
N ARG A 12 4.76 -18.49 1.15
CA ARG A 12 6.01 -19.25 1.23
C ARG A 12 5.92 -20.40 2.22
N ARG A 13 5.28 -20.20 3.38
CA ARG A 13 5.20 -21.21 4.43
C ARG A 13 4.23 -22.35 4.08
N ILE A 14 3.10 -22.05 3.44
CA ILE A 14 2.04 -23.01 3.16
C ILE A 14 2.28 -23.72 1.82
N HIS A 15 2.65 -22.96 0.78
CA HIS A 15 2.77 -23.47 -0.59
C HIS A 15 4.23 -23.67 -1.05
N GLY A 16 5.22 -23.23 -0.26
CA GLY A 16 6.64 -23.35 -0.64
C GLY A 16 7.07 -22.40 -1.76
N VAL A 17 6.23 -21.41 -2.09
CA VAL A 17 6.47 -20.49 -3.21
C VAL A 17 7.29 -19.27 -2.81
N PRO A 18 8.04 -18.64 -3.73
CA PRO A 18 8.88 -17.50 -3.39
C PRO A 18 8.10 -16.20 -3.12
N ASP A 19 6.91 -16.03 -3.72
CA ASP A 19 6.12 -14.79 -3.73
C ASP A 19 4.60 -15.04 -3.94
N LEU A 20 3.81 -13.97 -3.90
CA LEU A 20 2.36 -14.03 -4.12
C LEU A 20 1.98 -14.30 -5.59
N ALA A 21 2.80 -13.87 -6.56
CA ALA A 21 2.53 -14.11 -7.98
C ALA A 21 2.48 -15.61 -8.29
N SER A 22 3.33 -16.37 -7.61
CA SER A 22 3.38 -17.83 -7.69
C SER A 22 2.10 -18.53 -7.19
N LEU A 23 1.20 -17.84 -6.48
CA LEU A 23 -0.09 -18.41 -6.07
C LEU A 23 -1.14 -18.42 -7.18
N VAL A 24 -0.96 -17.58 -8.21
CA VAL A 24 -1.87 -17.50 -9.37
C VAL A 24 -1.96 -18.81 -10.14
N PRO A 25 -0.84 -19.40 -10.61
CA PRO A 25 -0.89 -20.69 -11.31
C PRO A 25 -1.32 -21.86 -10.42
N LEU A 26 -1.28 -21.71 -9.08
CA LEU A 26 -1.78 -22.70 -8.12
C LEU A 26 -3.30 -22.58 -7.88
N GLY A 27 -3.97 -21.59 -8.48
CA GLY A 27 -5.39 -21.31 -8.27
C GLY A 27 -5.72 -20.82 -6.86
N SER A 28 -4.71 -20.48 -6.05
CA SER A 28 -4.87 -20.01 -4.66
C SER A 28 -5.01 -18.49 -4.57
N LEU A 29 -4.77 -17.77 -5.67
CA LEU A 29 -4.98 -16.34 -5.84
C LEU A 29 -5.46 -16.09 -7.27
N GLY A 30 -6.50 -15.27 -7.47
CA GLY A 30 -6.94 -14.87 -8.80
C GLY A 30 -5.97 -13.91 -9.47
N GLU A 31 -5.96 -13.86 -10.81
CA GLU A 31 -5.14 -12.90 -11.57
C GLU A 31 -5.52 -11.45 -11.24
N ASP A 32 -6.82 -11.12 -11.28
CA ASP A 32 -7.35 -9.80 -10.91
C ASP A 32 -7.04 -9.41 -9.45
N GLU A 33 -7.04 -10.40 -8.55
CA GLU A 33 -6.70 -10.20 -7.14
C GLU A 33 -5.22 -9.87 -6.99
N PHE A 34 -4.34 -10.61 -7.67
CA PHE A 34 -2.91 -10.35 -7.67
C PHE A 34 -2.60 -8.96 -8.23
N GLU A 35 -3.17 -8.59 -9.38
CA GLU A 35 -2.96 -7.26 -9.94
C GLU A 35 -3.44 -6.15 -9.00
N SER A 36 -4.57 -6.37 -8.31
CA SER A 36 -5.07 -5.42 -7.31
C SER A 36 -4.10 -5.28 -6.15
N LEU A 37 -3.57 -6.38 -5.62
CA LEU A 37 -2.57 -6.35 -4.55
C LEU A 37 -1.29 -5.62 -4.99
N GLU A 38 -0.83 -5.83 -6.22
CA GLU A 38 0.37 -5.17 -6.74
C GLU A 38 0.17 -3.66 -6.89
N ARG A 39 -0.97 -3.24 -7.46
CA ARG A 39 -1.34 -1.81 -7.57
C ARG A 39 -1.41 -1.15 -6.19
N GLU A 40 -2.11 -1.76 -5.24
CA GLU A 40 -2.27 -1.20 -3.89
C GLU A 40 -0.95 -1.22 -3.10
N PHE A 41 -0.09 -2.22 -3.31
CA PHE A 41 1.27 -2.21 -2.77
C PHE A 41 2.04 -0.97 -3.25
N GLY A 42 2.01 -0.69 -4.56
CA GLY A 42 2.65 0.48 -5.15
C GLY A 42 2.12 1.79 -4.57
N THR A 43 0.80 1.91 -4.43
CA THR A 43 0.14 3.07 -3.81
C THR A 43 0.58 3.27 -2.36
N LEU A 44 0.52 2.23 -1.54
CA LEU A 44 0.93 2.30 -0.13
C LEU A 44 2.43 2.59 0.03
N ALA A 45 3.27 2.02 -0.83
CA ALA A 45 4.71 2.27 -0.84
C ALA A 45 5.00 3.74 -1.18
N ARG A 46 4.34 4.29 -2.20
CA ARG A 46 4.46 5.70 -2.59
C ARG A 46 3.99 6.64 -1.49
N LEU A 47 2.87 6.34 -0.84
CA LEU A 47 2.35 7.10 0.31
C LEU A 47 3.34 7.10 1.48
N ARG A 48 3.82 5.91 1.88
CA ARG A 48 4.78 5.77 2.98
C ARG A 48 6.08 6.51 2.71
N TYR A 49 6.63 6.36 1.50
CA TYR A 49 7.85 7.08 1.12
C TYR A 49 7.64 8.60 1.17
N GLY A 50 6.53 9.10 0.61
CA GLY A 50 6.18 10.51 0.71
C GLY A 50 6.04 10.99 2.16
N LEU A 51 5.43 10.17 3.03
CA LEU A 51 5.25 10.48 4.45
C LEU A 51 6.60 10.59 5.17
N HIS A 52 7.55 9.69 4.90
CA HIS A 52 8.90 9.78 5.46
C HIS A 52 9.62 11.07 5.06
N LEU A 53 9.43 11.51 3.81
CA LEU A 53 10.01 12.76 3.32
C LEU A 53 9.38 13.99 3.98
N VAL A 54 8.06 13.97 4.21
CA VAL A 54 7.34 15.06 4.89
C VAL A 54 7.70 15.11 6.39
N ALA A 55 7.83 13.96 7.04
CA ALA A 55 8.16 13.86 8.46
C ALA A 55 9.66 14.04 8.76
N GLY A 56 10.54 13.90 7.75
CA GLY A 56 12.00 13.94 7.92
C GLY A 56 12.58 12.74 8.69
N ARG A 57 11.78 11.69 8.90
CA ARG A 57 12.13 10.47 9.63
C ARG A 57 11.26 9.30 9.19
N ALA A 58 11.58 8.10 9.67
CA ALA A 58 10.65 6.99 9.59
C ALA A 58 9.35 7.36 10.34
N GLU A 59 8.25 7.40 9.59
CA GLU A 59 6.90 7.68 10.08
C GLU A 59 5.91 6.80 9.32
N GLU A 60 5.09 6.08 10.08
CA GLU A 60 4.14 5.08 9.58
C GLU A 60 2.69 5.50 9.86
N ARG A 61 2.48 6.62 10.54
CA ARG A 61 1.17 7.16 10.92
C ARG A 61 0.89 8.44 10.17
N LEU A 62 -0.23 8.47 9.44
CA LEU A 62 -0.71 9.65 8.73
C LEU A 62 -1.39 10.64 9.70
N LEU A 63 -0.58 11.37 10.46
CA LEU A 63 -1.04 12.45 11.35
C LEU A 63 -1.60 13.62 10.54
N PHE A 64 -2.55 14.37 11.11
CA PHE A 64 -3.19 15.52 10.44
C PHE A 64 -2.19 16.56 9.92
N ASP A 65 -1.13 16.82 10.69
CA ASP A 65 -0.08 17.77 10.32
C ASP A 65 0.68 17.38 9.05
N HIS A 66 0.72 16.07 8.73
CA HIS A 66 1.41 15.56 7.54
C HIS A 66 0.50 15.48 6.32
N GLN A 67 -0.82 15.39 6.49
CA GLN A 67 -1.77 15.09 5.42
C GLN A 67 -1.72 16.13 4.29
N LYS A 68 -1.75 17.43 4.61
CA LYS A 68 -1.74 18.50 3.59
C LYS A 68 -0.41 18.56 2.82
N ALA A 69 0.71 18.51 3.53
CA ALA A 69 2.03 18.53 2.91
C ALA A 69 2.26 17.29 2.04
N LEU A 70 1.80 16.11 2.49
CA LEU A 70 1.86 14.88 1.71
C LEU A 70 0.99 14.95 0.46
N ALA A 71 -0.25 15.43 0.57
CA ALA A 71 -1.15 15.58 -0.57
C ALA A 71 -0.55 16.50 -1.65
N GLN A 72 -0.03 17.67 -1.25
CA GLN A 72 0.66 18.59 -2.17
C GLN A 72 1.85 17.93 -2.86
N ARG A 73 2.70 17.20 -2.10
CA ARG A 73 3.85 16.49 -2.66
C ARG A 73 3.46 15.43 -3.68
N LEU A 74 2.32 14.76 -3.46
CA LEU A 74 1.81 13.72 -4.36
C LEU A 74 0.95 14.27 -5.51
N GLY A 75 0.73 15.59 -5.57
CA GLY A 75 -0.13 16.23 -6.56
C GLY A 75 -1.62 15.91 -6.36
N LEU A 76 -2.00 15.42 -5.18
CA LEU A 76 -3.37 15.12 -4.83
C LEU A 76 -4.12 16.42 -4.56
N LYS A 77 -5.29 16.56 -5.18
CA LYS A 77 -6.19 17.68 -4.96
C LYS A 77 -7.30 17.24 -4.02
N ASP A 78 -7.78 18.19 -3.23
CA ASP A 78 -8.96 17.95 -2.41
C ASP A 78 -10.17 17.79 -3.33
N GLU A 79 -10.72 16.57 -3.35
CA GLU A 79 -11.96 16.24 -4.03
C GLU A 79 -13.07 16.07 -2.99
N ARG A 80 -13.33 17.08 -2.14
CA ARG A 80 -14.67 17.40 -1.59
C ARG A 80 -14.67 18.59 -0.63
N ARG A 81 -15.40 19.63 -1.03
CA ARG A 81 -15.88 20.72 -0.18
C ARG A 81 -17.10 20.35 0.68
N ASP A 82 -17.78 19.22 0.39
CA ASP A 82 -19.16 18.97 0.85
C ASP A 82 -19.37 17.69 1.69
N ARG A 83 -18.49 17.36 2.63
CA ARG A 83 -18.76 16.30 3.62
C ARG A 83 -18.51 16.69 5.07
N LEU A 84 -18.96 17.89 5.42
CA LEU A 84 -19.22 18.31 6.81
C LEU A 84 -20.45 19.22 6.80
N ALA A 85 -21.64 18.63 6.73
CA ALA A 85 -22.92 19.20 7.13
C ALA A 85 -23.68 18.13 7.91
#